data_AF-A0A358AYB2-F1
#
_entry.id   AF-A0A358AYB2-F1
#
_cell.length_a   1.000
_cell.length_b   1.000
_cell.length_c   1.000
_cell.angle_alpha   90.00
_cell.angle_beta   90.00
_cell.angle_gamma   90.00
#
_symmetry.space_group_name_H-M   'P 1'
#
loop_
_entity.id
_entity.type
_entity.pdbx_description
1 polymer ?
#
loop_
_entity_poly.entity_id
_entity_poly.type
_entity_poly.pdbx_seq_one_letter_code
_entity_poly.pdbx_strand_id
1 'polypeptide(L)' 'MAEGKTTQDIAVLMDISPTMVEKHLRLARAALDVETTAQAVAKGTLLNQIFTRIDKPA' A
#
# COMPACT_ATOMS: atom_id res chain seq x y z
N MET A 1 -3.15 -10.00 -6.51
CA MET A 1 -3.21 -10.29 -5.07
C MET A 1 -2.24 -9.34 -4.41
N ALA A 2 -2.65 -8.59 -3.38
CA ALA A 2 -1.68 -7.98 -2.48
C ALA A 2 -0.85 -9.15 -1.96
N GLU A 3 0.39 -9.30 -2.44
CA GLU A 3 1.30 -10.30 -1.90
C GLU A 3 1.23 -10.16 -0.39
N GLY A 4 0.88 -11.22 0.33
CA GLY A 4 0.59 -11.21 1.77
C GLY A 4 1.82 -10.92 2.64
N LYS A 5 2.59 -9.89 2.27
CA LYS A 5 3.70 -9.33 3.04
C LYS A 5 3.09 -8.78 4.31
N THR A 6 3.68 -9.17 5.43
CA THR A 6 3.26 -8.69 6.73
C THR A 6 3.60 -7.21 6.87
N THR A 7 2.95 -6.51 7.80
CA THR A 7 3.31 -5.12 8.15
C THR A 7 4.79 -4.98 8.47
N GLN A 8 5.38 -6.01 9.08
CA GLN A 8 6.80 -6.06 9.42
C GLN A 8 7.70 -6.14 8.18
N ASP A 9 7.34 -6.96 7.20
CA ASP A 9 8.10 -7.07 5.94
C ASP A 9 8.08 -5.74 5.18
N ILE A 10 6.92 -5.08 5.15
CA ILE A 10 6.76 -3.77 4.51
C ILE A 10 7.59 -2.72 5.23
N ALA A 11 7.57 -2.72 6.57
CA ALA A 11 8.35 -1.81 7.40
C ALA A 11 9.85 -1.95 7.13
N VAL A 12 10.37 -3.17 7.09
CA VAL A 12 11.78 -3.47 6.78
C VAL A 12 12.12 -3.03 5.35
N LEU A 13 11.28 -3.31 4.37
CA LEU A 13 11.53 -2.96 2.96
C LEU A 13 11.54 -1.44 2.73
N MET A 14 10.70 -0.71 3.45
CA MET A 14 10.54 0.74 3.33
C MET A 14 11.44 1.54 4.29
N ASP A 15 12.20 0.87 5.16
CA ASP A 15 13.02 1.48 6.22
C ASP A 15 12.22 2.43 7.13
N ILE A 16 11.01 2.00 7.53
CA ILE A 16 10.12 2.73 8.45
C ILE A 16 9.61 1.80 9.56
N SER A 17 9.02 2.37 10.62
CA SER A 17 8.42 1.55 11.68
C SER A 17 7.10 0.90 11.26
N PRO A 18 6.72 -0.27 11.81
CA PRO A 18 5.42 -0.89 11.57
C PRO A 18 4.24 0.03 11.90
N THR A 19 4.36 0.86 12.95
CA THR A 19 3.34 1.86 13.32
C THR A 19 3.14 2.91 12.21
N MET A 20 4.21 3.29 11.51
CA MET A 20 4.11 4.20 10.36
C MET A 20 3.41 3.53 9.18
N VAL A 21 3.69 2.25 8.91
CA VAL A 21 2.98 1.47 7.88
C VAL A 21 1.47 1.46 8.16
N GLU A 22 1.06 1.14 9.40
CA GLU A 22 -0.36 1.14 9.80
C GLU A 22 -1.01 2.52 9.64
N LYS A 23 -0.29 3.59 10.04
CA LYS A 23 -0.74 4.96 9.86
C LYS A 23 -1.01 5.26 8.38
N HIS A 24 -0.12 4.87 7.47
CA HIS A 24 -0.32 5.08 6.03
C HIS A 24 -1.48 4.25 5.47
N LEU A 25 -1.63 2.98 5.87
CA LEU A 25 -2.76 2.14 5.46
C LEU A 25 -4.10 2.69 5.95
N ARG A 26 -4.16 3.26 7.16
CA ARG A 26 -5.35 3.96 7.67
C ARG A 26 -5.67 5.19 6.84
N LEU A 27 -4.66 5.99 6.48
CA LEU A 27 -4.85 7.19 5.66
C LEU A 27 -5.31 6.83 4.24
N ALA A 28 -4.76 5.78 3.62
CA ALA A 28 -5.19 5.32 2.30
C ALA A 28 -6.66 4.89 2.31
N ARG A 29 -7.09 4.16 3.34
CA ARG A 29 -8.49 3.77 3.53
C ARG A 29 -9.41 4.97 3.72
N ALA A 30 -9.01 5.94 4.54
CA ALA A 30 -9.78 7.17 4.75
C ALA A 30 -9.88 8.02 3.48
N ALA A 31 -8.78 8.16 2.72
CA ALA A 31 -8.75 8.93 1.48
C ALA A 31 -9.60 8.30 0.37
N LEU A 32 -9.70 6.97 0.36
CA LEU A 32 -10.48 6.21 -0.61
C LEU A 32 -11.88 5.86 -0.13
N ASP A 33 -12.28 6.25 1.08
CA ASP A 33 -13.58 5.92 1.69
C ASP A 33 -13.90 4.41 1.65
N VAL A 34 -12.99 3.61 2.21
CA VAL A 34 -13.08 2.13 2.25
C VAL A 34 -12.64 1.57 3.61
N GLU A 35 -13.12 0.38 3.96
CA GLU A 35 -12.91 -0.20 5.28
C GLU A 35 -11.67 -1.09 5.38
N THR A 36 -11.34 -1.79 4.29
CA THR A 36 -10.25 -2.77 4.25
C THR A 36 -9.12 -2.35 3.31
N THR A 37 -7.90 -2.80 3.61
CA THR A 37 -6.75 -2.58 2.73
C THR A 37 -6.97 -3.21 1.35
N ALA A 38 -7.67 -4.35 1.28
CA ALA A 38 -8.00 -4.99 0.01
C ALA A 38 -8.89 -4.09 -0.88
N GLN A 39 -9.90 -3.44 -0.29
CA GLN A 39 -10.73 -2.46 -1.00
C GLN A 39 -9.92 -1.24 -1.43
N ALA A 40 -9.01 -0.74 -0.57
CA ALA A 40 -8.13 0.38 -0.92
C ALA A 40 -7.24 0.05 -2.11
N VAL A 41 -6.68 -1.17 -2.16
CA VAL A 41 -5.87 -1.63 -3.31
C VAL A 41 -6.74 -1.77 -4.57
N ALA A 42 -7.93 -2.35 -4.46
CA ALA A 42 -8.83 -2.50 -5.60
C ALA A 42 -9.27 -1.13 -6.17
N LYS A 43 -9.71 -0.22 -5.30
CA LYS A 43 -10.15 1.13 -5.68
C LYS A 43 -8.98 1.99 -6.18
N GLY A 44 -7.81 1.92 -5.54
CA GLY A 44 -6.60 2.60 -5.99
C GLY A 44 -6.12 2.11 -7.36
N THR A 45 -6.27 0.82 -7.66
CA THR A 45 -6.01 0.27 -9.00
C THR A 45 -6.99 0.83 -10.03
N LEU A 46 -8.30 0.81 -9.72
CA LEU A 46 -9.34 1.36 -10.60
C LEU A 46 -9.14 2.85 -10.89
N LEU A 47 -8.66 3.61 -9.90
CA LEU A 47 -8.37 5.04 -10.01
C LEU A 47 -7.00 5.34 -10.60
N ASN A 48 -6.23 4.32 -11.01
CA ASN A 48 -4.89 4.48 -11.57
C ASN A 48 -3.89 5.17 -10.59
N GLN A 49 -4.10 5.00 -9.28
CA GLN A 49 -3.31 5.59 -8.19
C GLN A 49 -2.24 4.63 -7.62
N ILE A 50 -2.11 3.42 -8.17
CA ILE A 50 -1.01 2.50 -7.86
C ILE A 50 0.00 2.56 -8.99
N PHE A 51 1.17 3.12 -8.71
CA PHE A 51 2.24 3.31 -9.68
C PHE A 51 3.25 2.17 -9.58
N THR A 52 3.41 1.38 -10.64
CA THR A 52 4.49 0.39 -10.74
C THR A 52 5.67 1.03 -11.46
N ARG A 53 6.81 1.18 -10.79
CA ARG A 53 8.08 1.46 -11.47
C ARG A 53 8.47 0.22 -12.27
N ILE A 54 8.11 0.18 -13.55
CA ILE A 54 8.69 -0.73 -14.55
C ILE A 54 9.43 0.16 -15.56
N ASP A 55 10.43 0.88 -15.06
CA ASP A 55 11.28 1.75 -15.86
C ASP A 55 12.65 1.88 -15.19
N LYS A 56 13.41 0.79 -15.25
CA LYS A 56 14.87 0.90 -15.28
C LYS A 56 15.40 -0.14 -16.27
N PRO A 57 15.73 0.21 -17.53
CA PRO A 57 16.71 -0.57 -18.25
C PRO A 57 18.02 -0.45 -17.47
N ALA A 58 18.64 -1.61 -17.21
CA ALA A 58 19.97 -1.71 -16.64
C ALA A 58 21.01 -1.05 -17.55
#